data_AF-C9QEU9-F1
#
_entry.id   AF-C9QEU9-F1
#
_cell.length_a   1.000
_cell.length_b   1.000
_cell.length_c   1.000
_cell.angle_alpha   90.00
_cell.angle_beta   90.00
_cell.angle_gamma   90.00
#
_symmetry.space_group_name_H-M   'P 1'
#
loop_
_entity.id
_entity.type
_entity.pdbx_description
1 polymer ?
#
loop_
_entity_poly.entity_id
_entity_poly.type
_entity_poly.pdbx_seq_one_letter_code
_entity_poly.pdbx_strand_id
1 'polypeptide(L)'
;MKLKVEEEMVVEMSSLTNMSMLTVRTLCVFSRYGENHIVSKYSIKDYVWQRPVTDNNLTHTIHKCRNVLKESKTEFDVVNIRGFGYCLMNTNLAGHNIG
;
A
#
# COMPACT_ATOMS: atom_id res chain seq x y z
N MET A 1 12.33 6.69 -36.65
CA MET A 1 11.88 7.40 -35.42
C MET A 1 10.62 6.73 -34.86
N LYS A 2 10.69 5.42 -34.56
CA LYS A 2 9.54 4.59 -34.12
C LYS A 2 9.83 3.75 -32.87
N LEU A 3 11.11 3.45 -32.61
CA LEU A 3 11.56 2.63 -31.48
C LEU A 3 11.47 3.32 -30.10
N LYS A 4 11.65 4.66 -30.03
CA LYS A 4 11.65 5.39 -28.75
C LYS A 4 10.29 5.41 -28.04
N VAL A 5 9.21 5.42 -28.81
CA VAL A 5 7.83 5.50 -28.27
C VAL A 5 7.37 4.16 -27.71
N GLU A 6 7.81 3.04 -28.31
CA GLU A 6 7.47 1.70 -27.84
C GLU A 6 8.19 1.37 -26.52
N GLU A 7 9.47 1.73 -26.37
CA GLU A 7 10.16 1.54 -25.08
C GLU A 7 9.56 2.38 -23.95
N GLU A 8 9.21 3.65 -24.22
CA GLU A 8 8.64 4.55 -23.22
C GLU A 8 7.25 4.08 -22.76
N MET A 9 6.41 3.62 -23.70
CA MET A 9 5.08 3.07 -23.41
C MET A 9 5.16 1.70 -22.69
N VAL A 10 6.14 0.86 -23.02
CA VAL A 10 6.39 -0.41 -22.32
C VAL A 10 6.92 -0.15 -20.91
N VAL A 11 7.77 0.85 -20.69
CA VAL A 11 8.24 1.25 -19.35
C VAL A 11 7.08 1.81 -18.53
N GLU A 12 6.21 2.63 -19.12
CA GLU A 12 5.02 3.15 -18.43
C GLU A 12 4.03 2.04 -18.10
N MET A 13 3.72 1.12 -19.02
CA MET A 13 2.86 -0.04 -18.73
C MET A 13 3.50 -0.94 -17.66
N SER A 14 4.80 -1.20 -17.75
CA SER A 14 5.53 -1.94 -16.70
C SER A 14 5.49 -1.22 -15.36
N SER A 15 5.50 0.11 -15.33
CA SER A 15 5.38 0.92 -14.12
C SER A 15 3.96 0.87 -13.55
N LEU A 16 2.93 0.93 -14.40
CA LEU A 16 1.52 0.90 -14.00
C LEU A 16 1.11 -0.50 -13.52
N THR A 17 1.53 -1.56 -14.21
CA THR A 17 1.29 -2.97 -13.82
C THR A 17 2.09 -3.34 -12.57
N ASN A 18 3.31 -2.84 -12.40
CA ASN A 18 4.04 -3.03 -11.15
C ASN A 18 3.39 -2.27 -9.99
N MET A 19 2.87 -1.06 -10.21
CA MET A 19 2.22 -0.30 -9.14
C MET A 19 0.89 -0.90 -8.68
N SER A 20 0.10 -1.53 -9.57
CA SER A 20 -1.08 -2.29 -9.15
C SER A 20 -0.69 -3.53 -8.35
N MET A 21 0.34 -4.27 -8.78
CA MET A 21 0.86 -5.43 -8.07
C MET A 21 1.41 -5.09 -6.68
N LEU A 22 2.16 -3.98 -6.52
CA LEU A 22 2.68 -3.53 -5.23
C LEU A 22 1.55 -3.16 -4.27
N THR A 23 0.50 -2.52 -4.77
CA THR A 23 -0.69 -2.17 -3.99
C THR A 23 -1.40 -3.44 -3.50
N VAL A 24 -1.64 -4.41 -4.39
CA VAL A 24 -2.25 -5.70 -4.05
C VAL A 24 -1.40 -6.46 -3.01
N ARG A 25 -0.09 -6.58 -3.23
CA ARG A 25 0.82 -7.23 -2.28
C ARG A 25 0.81 -6.57 -0.92
N THR A 26 0.75 -5.24 -0.87
CA THR A 26 0.69 -4.48 0.39
C THR A 26 -0.62 -4.75 1.14
N LEU A 27 -1.76 -4.79 0.44
CA LEU A 27 -3.04 -5.19 1.05
C LEU A 27 -3.01 -6.65 1.54
N CYS A 28 -2.38 -7.57 0.80
CA CYS A 28 -2.19 -8.95 1.25
C CYS A 28 -1.34 -9.06 2.52
N VAL A 29 -0.33 -8.19 2.69
CA VAL A 29 0.44 -8.13 3.94
C VAL A 29 -0.49 -7.81 5.10
N PHE A 30 -1.31 -6.76 5.00
CA PHE A 30 -2.25 -6.43 6.06
C PHE A 30 -3.26 -7.54 6.34
N SER A 31 -3.82 -8.15 5.30
CA SER A 31 -4.74 -9.29 5.44
C SER A 31 -4.09 -10.49 6.15
N ARG A 32 -2.80 -10.74 5.91
CA ARG A 32 -2.05 -11.83 6.56
C ARG A 32 -1.84 -11.60 8.06
N TYR A 33 -1.52 -10.37 8.46
CA TYR A 33 -1.31 -10.04 9.87
C TYR A 33 -2.63 -9.87 10.64
N GLY A 34 -3.71 -9.54 9.91
CA GLY A 34 -5.01 -9.29 10.48
C GLY A 34 -5.24 -7.81 10.81
N GLU A 35 -6.51 -7.49 11.03
CA GLU A 35 -6.96 -6.16 11.42
C GLU A 35 -6.36 -5.73 12.76
N ASN A 36 -6.16 -4.43 12.94
CA ASN A 36 -5.59 -3.83 14.16
C ASN A 36 -4.16 -4.30 14.50
N HIS A 37 -3.50 -5.06 13.62
CA HIS A 37 -2.11 -5.44 13.78
C HIS A 37 -1.18 -4.40 13.14
N ILE A 38 -0.24 -3.89 13.94
CA ILE A 38 0.75 -2.94 13.44
C ILE A 38 1.83 -3.69 12.68
N VAL A 39 1.91 -3.46 11.37
CA VAL A 39 2.97 -4.01 10.53
C VAL A 39 4.07 -2.97 10.36
N SER A 40 5.30 -3.35 10.71
CA SER A 40 6.45 -2.44 10.61
C SER A 40 6.73 -2.03 9.17
N LYS A 41 7.27 -0.82 8.97
CA LYS A 41 7.70 -0.36 7.64
C LYS A 41 8.70 -1.32 6.99
N TYR A 42 9.59 -1.91 7.79
CA TYR A 42 10.59 -2.86 7.31
C TYR A 42 9.91 -4.13 6.77
N SER A 43 9.00 -4.73 7.54
CA SER A 43 8.28 -5.94 7.15
C SER A 43 7.46 -5.75 5.87
N ILE A 44 6.82 -4.58 5.71
CA ILE A 44 6.08 -4.27 4.47
C ILE A 44 7.05 -4.17 3.28
N LYS A 45 8.16 -3.43 3.43
CA LYS A 45 9.14 -3.23 2.36
C LYS A 45 9.76 -4.55 1.92
N ASP A 46 10.18 -5.38 2.88
CA ASP A 46 10.79 -6.68 2.64
C ASP A 46 9.85 -7.62 1.87
N TYR A 47 8.60 -7.75 2.34
CA TYR A 47 7.62 -8.63 1.71
C TYR A 47 7.20 -8.16 0.31
N VAL A 48 6.99 -6.84 0.13
CA VAL A 48 6.38 -6.30 -1.09
C VAL A 48 7.41 -6.13 -2.21
N TRP A 49 8.60 -5.60 -1.89
CA TRP A 49 9.63 -5.29 -2.90
C TRP A 49 10.76 -6.31 -2.97
N GLN A 50 11.06 -7.04 -1.89
CA GLN A 50 12.21 -7.97 -1.81
C GLN A 50 13.55 -7.30 -2.17
N ARG A 51 13.62 -5.98 -2.04
CA ARG A 51 14.81 -5.16 -2.27
C ARG A 51 14.73 -3.88 -1.43
N PRO A 52 15.86 -3.23 -1.13
CA PRO A 52 15.85 -1.95 -0.43
C PRO A 52 15.03 -0.90 -1.19
N VAL A 53 14.10 -0.25 -0.49
CA VAL A 53 13.30 0.87 -1.03
C VAL A 53 13.17 1.98 0.00
N THR A 54 12.93 3.19 -0.50
CA THR A 54 12.78 4.38 0.34
C THR A 54 11.42 4.41 1.05
N ASP A 55 11.34 5.15 2.15
CA ASP A 55 10.07 5.40 2.83
C ASP A 55 9.08 6.20 1.97
N ASN A 56 9.56 6.96 0.98
CA ASN A 56 8.70 7.66 0.02
C ASN A 56 7.97 6.68 -0.90
N ASN A 57 8.65 5.63 -1.38
CA ASN A 57 8.02 4.59 -2.18
C ASN A 57 6.94 3.85 -1.37
N LEU A 58 7.24 3.51 -0.11
CA LEU A 58 6.28 2.90 0.80
C LEU A 58 5.06 3.82 0.99
N THR A 59 5.29 5.08 1.34
CA THR A 59 4.22 6.06 1.58
C THR A 59 3.31 6.21 0.36
N HIS A 60 3.89 6.30 -0.84
CA HIS A 60 3.13 6.36 -2.09
C HIS A 60 2.25 5.11 -2.29
N THR A 61 2.78 3.91 -2.07
CA THR A 61 2.01 2.67 -2.19
C THR A 61 0.91 2.58 -1.13
N ILE A 62 1.16 3.04 0.09
CA ILE A 62 0.12 3.12 1.14
C ILE A 62 -1.00 4.06 0.72
N HIS A 63 -0.71 5.23 0.14
CA HIS A 63 -1.75 6.12 -0.39
C HIS A 63 -2.63 5.44 -1.45
N LYS A 64 -2.05 4.62 -2.33
CA LYS A 64 -2.81 3.84 -3.29
C LYS A 64 -3.70 2.79 -2.63
N CYS A 65 -3.20 2.10 -1.60
CA CYS A 65 -4.00 1.15 -0.82
C CYS A 65 -5.24 1.84 -0.21
N ARG A 66 -5.07 3.02 0.37
CA ARG A 66 -6.18 3.82 0.92
C ARG A 66 -7.21 4.18 -0.14
N ASN A 67 -6.76 4.61 -1.31
CA ASN A 67 -7.67 4.95 -2.41
C ASN A 67 -8.47 3.73 -2.86
N VAL A 68 -7.84 2.56 -3.02
CA VAL A 68 -8.52 1.31 -3.38
C VAL A 68 -9.58 0.93 -2.33
N LEU A 69 -9.25 1.00 -1.04
CA LEU A 69 -10.20 0.69 0.04
C LEU A 69 -11.40 1.66 0.06
N LYS A 70 -11.15 2.94 -0.20
CA LYS A 70 -12.17 3.99 -0.29
C LYS A 70 -13.09 3.80 -1.50
N GLU A 71 -12.53 3.54 -2.67
CA GLU A 71 -13.29 3.28 -3.91
C GLU A 71 -14.13 2.01 -3.80
N SER A 72 -13.60 1.01 -3.10
CA SER A 72 -14.30 -0.26 -2.81
C SER A 72 -15.38 -0.14 -1.74
N LYS A 73 -15.59 1.07 -1.16
CA LYS A 73 -16.57 1.35 -0.10
C LYS A 73 -16.46 0.41 1.10
N THR A 74 -15.24 0.00 1.44
CA THR A 74 -14.98 -0.83 2.62
C THR A 74 -15.00 0.02 3.90
N GLU A 75 -15.23 -0.63 5.04
CA GLU A 75 -15.09 0.01 6.36
C GLU A 75 -13.63 0.11 6.83
N PHE A 76 -12.66 -0.29 6.00
CA PHE A 76 -11.26 -0.37 6.37
C PHE A 76 -10.44 0.79 5.83
N ASP A 77 -9.45 1.23 6.61
CA ASP A 77 -8.41 2.15 6.15
C ASP A 77 -7.02 1.72 6.66
N VAL A 78 -5.98 2.11 5.94
CA VAL A 78 -4.60 1.87 6.35
C VAL A 78 -4.08 3.07 7.14
N VAL A 79 -3.98 2.95 8.46
CA VAL A 79 -3.57 4.04 9.36
C VAL A 79 -2.06 4.00 9.60
N ASN A 80 -1.43 5.18 9.63
CA ASN A 80 -0.01 5.31 10.00
C ASN A 80 0.11 5.42 11.52
N ILE A 81 0.84 4.49 12.13
CA ILE A 81 1.16 4.52 13.56
C ILE A 81 2.57 5.09 13.72
N ARG A 82 2.63 6.36 14.13
CA ARG A 82 3.86 7.16 14.17
C ARG A 82 4.96 6.44 14.96
N GLY A 83 6.09 6.19 14.30
CA GLY A 83 7.26 5.53 14.89
C GLY A 83 7.24 4.00 14.81
N PHE A 84 6.11 3.38 14.45
CA PHE A 84 5.97 1.92 14.43
C PHE A 84 5.74 1.36 13.02
N GLY A 85 4.80 1.90 12.26
CA GLY A 85 4.45 1.34 10.94
C GLY A 85 3.04 1.67 10.50
N TYR A 86 2.38 0.71 9.87
CA TYR A 86 1.02 0.87 9.34
C TYR A 86 0.12 -0.25 9.85
N CYS A 87 -1.17 0.06 9.95
CA CYS A 87 -2.19 -0.86 10.45
C CYS A 87 -3.42 -0.78 9.55
N LEU A 88 -4.02 -1.91 9.20
CA LEU A 88 -5.36 -1.92 8.63
C LEU A 88 -6.36 -1.86 9.78
N MET A 89 -7.17 -0.80 9.83
CA MET A 89 -8.12 -0.53 10.90
C MET A 89 -9.53 -0.44 10.34
N ASN A 90 -10.48 -1.00 11.08
CA ASN A 90 -11.89 -0.75 10.83
C ASN A 90 -12.26 0.64 11.35
N THR A 91 -12.68 1.51 10.44
CA THR A 91 -13.01 2.92 10.70
C THR A 91 -14.31 3.09 11.49
N ASN A 92 -15.21 2.09 11.48
CA ASN A 92 -16.41 2.07 12.34
C ASN A 92 -16.07 1.88 13.83
N LEU A 93 -14.94 1.21 14.13
CA LEU A 93 -14.44 1.02 15.50
C LEU A 93 -13.61 2.22 15.99
N ALA A 94 -12.92 2.91 15.08
CA ALA A 94 -12.13 4.10 15.43
C ALA A 94 -12.99 5.30 15.88
N GLY A 95 -14.26 5.36 15.47
CA GLY A 95 -15.20 6.41 15.87
C GLY A 95 -15.88 6.19 17.24
N HIS A 96 -15.80 5.00 17.82
CA HIS A 96 -16.52 4.67 19.07
C HIS A 96 -15.71 4.91 20.37
N ASN A 97 -14.44 5.30 20.29
CA ASN A 97 -13.57 5.51 21.47
C ASN A 97 -13.10 6.97 21.64
N ILE A 98 -13.86 7.94 21.14
CA ILE A 98 -13.69 9.36 21.49
C ILE A 98 -14.98 9.82 22.17
N GLY A 99 -15.14 9.40 23.43
CA GLY A 99 -16.20 9.82 24.36
C GLY A 99 -15.59 10.09 25.72
#